data_AF-A0A7J6QDD4-F1
#
_entry.id   AF-A0A7J6QDD4-F1
#
_cell.length_a   1.000
_cell.length_b   1.000
_cell.length_c   1.000
_cell.angle_alpha   90.00
_cell.angle_beta   90.00
_cell.angle_gamma   90.00
#
_symmetry.space_group_name_H-M   'P 1'
#
loop_
_entity.id
_entity.type
_entity.pdbx_description
1 polymer ?
#
loop_
_entity_poly.entity_id
_entity_poly.type
_entity_poly.pdbx_seq_one_letter_code
_entity_poly.pdbx_strand_id
1 'polypeptide(L)'
;MQHGRRKLSHGEIPSEQKALDREKAAKALKLMHTVLEARKTCKELTPEVNEMTMKALQINPEVATIWNFRRDLLSRLPPSTRTGALKKELELLNMATKLITKSYCVWHQRTWV
;
A
#
# COMPACT_ATOMS: atom_id res chain seq x y z
N MET A 1 -5.66 12.57 -2.43
CA MET A 1 -6.37 13.42 -3.45
C MET A 1 -5.47 13.59 -4.66
N GLN A 2 -5.98 13.43 -5.90
CA GLN A 2 -5.17 13.68 -7.11
C GLN A 2 -5.18 15.17 -7.47
N HIS A 3 -4.07 15.86 -7.24
CA HIS A 3 -3.89 17.26 -7.61
C HIS A 3 -3.25 17.39 -9.01
N GLY A 4 -3.58 18.47 -9.73
CA GLY A 4 -2.92 18.78 -11.01
C GLY A 4 -3.26 17.85 -12.17
N ARG A 5 -4.23 16.93 -12.03
CA ARG A 5 -4.67 16.07 -13.12
C ARG A 5 -5.42 16.91 -14.17
N ARG A 6 -4.94 16.91 -15.41
CA ARG A 6 -5.65 17.53 -16.54
C ARG A 6 -7.02 16.88 -16.72
N LYS A 7 -8.08 17.69 -16.77
CA LYS A 7 -9.42 17.21 -17.10
C LYS A 7 -9.46 16.89 -18.59
N LEU A 8 -9.72 15.62 -18.92
CA LEU A 8 -10.00 15.17 -20.28
C LEU A 8 -11.51 15.04 -20.46
N SER A 9 -12.02 15.35 -21.64
CA SER A 9 -13.40 15.06 -22.02
C SER A 9 -13.61 13.55 -22.14
N HIS A 10 -14.81 13.07 -21.81
CA HIS A 10 -15.10 11.62 -21.78
C HIS A 10 -14.95 10.95 -23.16
N GLY A 11 -15.17 11.70 -24.24
CA GLY A 11 -15.00 11.24 -25.63
C GLY A 11 -13.53 11.14 -26.09
N GLU A 12 -12.61 11.81 -25.39
CA GLU A 12 -11.17 11.83 -25.74
C GLU A 12 -10.39 10.64 -25.16
N ILE A 13 -11.01 9.87 -24.26
CA ILE A 13 -10.36 8.70 -23.64
C ILE A 13 -10.62 7.48 -24.54
N PRO A 14 -9.58 6.87 -25.15
CA PRO A 14 -9.73 5.69 -25.98
C PRO A 14 -10.40 4.53 -25.24
N SER A 15 -11.23 3.75 -25.96
CA SER A 15 -11.90 2.57 -25.39
C SER A 15 -10.91 1.58 -24.77
N GLU A 16 -9.77 1.36 -25.44
CA GLU A 16 -8.69 0.51 -24.94
C GLU A 16 -8.12 1.01 -23.62
N GLN A 17 -7.89 2.31 -23.47
CA GLN A 17 -7.42 2.89 -22.21
C GLN A 17 -8.43 2.68 -21.08
N LYS A 18 -9.73 2.83 -21.36
CA LYS A 18 -10.79 2.54 -20.38
C LYS A 18 -10.79 1.07 -19.96
N ALA A 19 -10.59 0.15 -20.91
CA ALA A 19 -10.53 -1.28 -20.63
C ALA A 19 -9.30 -1.63 -19.76
N LEU A 20 -8.12 -1.09 -20.10
CA LEU A 20 -6.90 -1.25 -19.31
C LEU A 20 -7.04 -0.70 -17.88
N ASP A 21 -7.64 0.49 -17.73
CA ASP A 21 -7.86 1.10 -16.41
C ASP A 21 -8.85 0.27 -15.57
N ARG A 22 -9.91 -0.28 -16.19
CA ARG A 22 -10.85 -1.18 -15.53
C ARG A 22 -10.19 -2.48 -15.07
N GLU A 23 -9.34 -3.07 -15.92
CA GLU A 23 -8.62 -4.30 -15.56
C GLU A 23 -7.66 -4.05 -14.39
N LYS A 24 -6.91 -2.94 -14.43
CA LYS A 24 -6.03 -2.52 -13.32
C LYS A 24 -6.84 -2.28 -12.04
N ALA A 25 -7.98 -1.60 -12.13
CA ALA A 25 -8.85 -1.36 -10.99
C ALA A 25 -9.41 -2.66 -10.40
N ALA A 26 -9.84 -3.61 -11.24
CA ALA A 26 -10.32 -4.91 -10.80
C ALA A 26 -9.24 -5.72 -10.07
N LYS A 27 -8.01 -5.74 -10.62
CA LYS A 27 -6.86 -6.39 -9.99
C LYS A 27 -6.51 -5.74 -8.64
N ALA A 28 -6.48 -4.41 -8.59
CA ALA A 28 -6.23 -3.66 -7.36
C ALA A 28 -7.31 -3.92 -6.31
N LEU A 29 -8.59 -3.92 -6.70
CA LEU A 29 -9.71 -4.20 -5.80
C LEU A 29 -9.61 -5.61 -5.21
N LYS A 30 -9.31 -6.61 -6.05
CA LYS A 30 -9.11 -8.00 -5.60
C LYS A 30 -7.99 -8.08 -4.55
N LEU A 31 -6.84 -7.46 -4.82
CA LEU A 31 -5.71 -7.44 -3.88
C LEU A 31 -6.08 -6.75 -2.55
N MET A 32 -6.75 -5.60 -2.62
CA MET A 32 -7.19 -4.87 -1.42
C MET A 32 -8.14 -5.72 -0.59
N HIS A 33 -9.07 -6.43 -1.23
CA HIS A 33 -9.97 -7.35 -0.54
C HIS A 33 -9.20 -8.50 0.15
N THR A 34 -8.22 -9.09 -0.53
CA THR A 34 -7.34 -10.11 0.07
C THR A 34 -6.60 -9.57 1.30
N VAL A 35 -6.10 -8.32 1.24
CA VAL A 35 -5.45 -7.66 2.39
C VAL A 35 -6.40 -7.47 3.56
N LEU A 36 -7.66 -7.08 3.30
CA LEU A 36 -8.65 -6.92 4.35
C LEU A 36 -9.04 -8.27 5.00
N GLU A 37 -9.14 -9.34 4.22
CA GLU A 37 -9.38 -10.68 4.78
C GLU A 37 -8.20 -11.17 5.62
N ALA A 38 -6.97 -11.04 5.11
CA ALA A 38 -5.77 -11.40 5.87
C ALA A 38 -5.64 -10.61 7.18
N ARG A 39 -6.07 -9.34 7.21
CA ARG A 39 -6.08 -8.55 8.45
C ARG A 39 -6.97 -9.16 9.54
N LYS A 40 -8.06 -9.83 9.16
CA LYS A 40 -8.98 -10.45 10.12
C LYS A 40 -8.35 -11.70 10.74
N THR A 41 -7.66 -12.51 9.94
CA THR A 41 -7.23 -13.86 10.30
C THR A 41 -5.76 -13.96 10.67
N CYS A 42 -4.87 -13.25 9.96
CA CYS A 42 -3.42 -13.32 10.17
C CYS A 42 -2.97 -12.43 11.33
N LYS A 43 -2.10 -12.99 12.19
CA LYS A 43 -1.47 -12.28 13.32
C LYS A 43 0.05 -12.22 13.22
N GLU A 44 0.62 -12.77 12.15
CA GLU A 44 2.06 -12.88 11.93
C GLU A 44 2.45 -12.28 10.58
N LEU A 45 3.66 -11.74 10.51
CA LEU A 45 4.22 -11.18 9.29
C LEU A 45 4.81 -12.32 8.43
N THR A 46 3.95 -13.14 7.84
CA THR A 46 4.40 -14.16 6.89
C THR A 46 4.92 -13.51 5.59
N PRO A 47 5.77 -14.19 4.81
CA PRO A 47 6.26 -13.66 3.53
C PRO A 47 5.11 -13.23 2.60
N GLU A 48 4.03 -14.00 2.55
CA GLU A 48 2.86 -13.76 1.70
C GLU A 48 2.13 -12.49 2.14
N VAL A 49 1.87 -12.35 3.45
CA VAL A 49 1.22 -11.16 4.04
C VAL A 49 2.06 -9.92 3.83
N ASN A 50 3.38 -10.04 3.99
CA ASN A 50 4.30 -8.95 3.74
C ASN A 50 4.27 -8.51 2.27
N GLU A 51 4.36 -9.45 1.33
CA GLU A 51 4.37 -9.18 -0.10
C GLU A 51 3.05 -8.55 -0.59
N MET A 52 1.91 -9.10 -0.19
CA MET A 52 0.60 -8.60 -0.62
C MET A 52 0.32 -7.19 -0.07
N THR A 53 0.72 -6.89 1.18
CA THR A 53 0.56 -5.55 1.74
C THR A 53 1.53 -4.55 1.10
N MET A 54 2.76 -4.96 0.77
CA MET A 54 3.71 -4.14 -0.01
C MET A 54 3.16 -3.81 -1.40
N LYS A 55 2.66 -4.82 -2.14
CA LYS A 55 2.04 -4.63 -3.45
C LYS A 55 0.85 -3.67 -3.38
N ALA A 56 0.02 -3.80 -2.35
CA ALA A 56 -1.14 -2.91 -2.17
C ALA A 56 -0.71 -1.45 -1.91
N LEU A 57 0.37 -1.24 -1.14
CA LEU A 57 0.91 0.11 -0.88
C LEU A 57 1.63 0.73 -2.09
N GLN A 58 2.23 -0.09 -2.96
CA GLN A 58 2.74 0.38 -4.25
C GLN A 58 1.62 0.89 -5.17
N ILE A 59 0.41 0.32 -5.07
CA ILE A 59 -0.76 0.81 -5.82
C ILE A 59 -1.29 2.12 -5.22
N ASN A 60 -1.46 2.17 -3.91
CA ASN A 60 -1.89 3.39 -3.22
C ASN A 60 -1.35 3.45 -1.77
N PRO A 61 -0.34 4.30 -1.50
CA PRO A 61 0.23 4.43 -0.17
C PRO A 61 -0.63 5.31 0.78
N GLU A 62 -1.74 5.89 0.34
CA GLU A 62 -2.67 6.66 1.21
C GLU A 62 -3.65 5.78 1.99
N VAL A 63 -3.61 4.45 1.83
CA VAL A 63 -4.53 3.53 2.53
C VAL A 63 -4.04 3.26 3.96
N ALA A 64 -4.51 4.08 4.91
CA ALA A 64 -4.14 4.00 6.33
C ALA A 64 -4.33 2.59 6.94
N THR A 65 -5.38 1.88 6.53
CA THR A 65 -5.71 0.53 7.02
C THR A 65 -4.57 -0.46 6.82
N ILE A 66 -3.83 -0.37 5.72
CA ILE A 66 -2.73 -1.29 5.41
C ILE A 66 -1.52 -0.97 6.28
N TRP A 67 -1.19 0.30 6.47
CA TRP A 67 -0.14 0.72 7.40
C TRP A 67 -0.45 0.30 8.84
N ASN A 68 -1.70 0.46 9.28
CA ASN A 68 -2.14 -0.02 10.60
C ASN A 68 -1.96 -1.54 10.74
N PHE A 69 -2.30 -2.29 9.70
CA PHE A 69 -2.11 -3.74 9.70
C PHE A 69 -0.63 -4.10 9.77
N ARG A 70 0.22 -3.48 8.95
CA ARG A 70 1.68 -3.70 9.01
C ARG A 70 2.27 -3.35 10.38
N ARG A 71 1.83 -2.25 11.01
CA ARG A 71 2.25 -1.89 12.38
C ARG A 71 1.90 -2.96 13.41
N ASP A 72 0.67 -3.49 13.38
CA ASP A 72 0.26 -4.56 14.30
C ASP A 72 1.16 -5.80 14.13
N LEU A 73 1.43 -6.21 12.89
CA LEU A 73 2.30 -7.35 12.61
C LEU A 73 3.76 -7.11 13.04
N LEU A 74 4.33 -5.95 12.70
CA LEU A 74 5.71 -5.59 13.06
C LEU A 74 5.89 -5.45 14.58
N SER A 75 4.88 -4.96 15.29
CA SER A 75 4.88 -4.82 16.75
C SER A 75 4.87 -6.17 17.48
N ARG A 76 4.43 -7.24 16.82
CA ARG A 76 4.43 -8.60 17.36
C ARG A 76 5.76 -9.33 17.16
N LEU A 77 6.64 -8.83 16.29
CA LEU A 77 7.94 -9.46 16.03
C LEU A 77 8.85 -9.38 17.26
N PRO A 78 9.63 -10.44 17.58
CA PRO A 78 10.66 -10.38 18.61
C PRO A 78 11.66 -9.24 18.37
N PRO A 79 12.21 -8.60 19.42
CA PRO A 79 13.20 -7.52 19.26
C PRO A 79 14.40 -7.89 18.39
N SER A 80 14.83 -9.16 18.43
CA SER A 80 15.96 -9.68 17.64
C SER A 80 15.73 -9.61 16.13
N THR A 81 14.50 -9.83 15.65
CA THR A 81 14.15 -9.81 14.22
C THR A 81 13.53 -8.49 13.79
N ARG A 82 12.93 -7.74 14.73
CA ARG A 82 12.21 -6.49 14.48
C ARG A 82 13.08 -5.44 13.80
N THR A 83 14.33 -5.24 14.25
CA THR A 83 15.23 -4.23 13.66
C THR A 83 15.48 -4.46 12.17
N GLY A 84 15.65 -5.71 11.74
CA GLY A 84 15.82 -6.05 10.33
C GLY A 84 14.55 -5.80 9.52
N ALA A 85 13.38 -6.10 10.09
CA ALA A 85 12.09 -5.84 9.46
C ALA A 85 11.80 -4.33 9.33
N LEU A 86 12.13 -3.53 10.35
CA LEU A 86 11.96 -2.07 10.32
C LEU A 86 12.88 -1.40 9.27
N LYS A 87 14.09 -1.92 9.05
CA LYS A 87 14.96 -1.44 7.95
C LYS A 87 14.30 -1.65 6.58
N LYS A 88 13.70 -2.82 6.34
CA LYS A 88 12.93 -3.07 5.11
C LYS A 88 11.68 -2.20 5.03
N GLU A 89 11.04 -1.90 6.16
CA GLU A 89 9.90 -0.97 6.21
C GLU A 89 10.33 0.45 5.80
N LEU A 90 11.51 0.92 6.23
CA LEU A 90 12.07 2.20 5.79
C LEU A 90 12.32 2.26 4.28
N GLU A 91 12.77 1.15 3.67
CA GLU A 91 12.90 1.06 2.21
C GLU A 91 11.55 1.20 1.50
N LEU A 92 10.51 0.53 2.01
CA LEU A 92 9.14 0.65 1.51
C LEU A 92 8.63 2.10 1.64
N LEU A 93 8.88 2.75 2.77
CA LEU A 93 8.51 4.14 3.02
C LEU A 93 9.24 5.10 2.07
N ASN A 94 10.52 4.88 1.81
CA ASN A 94 11.30 5.68 0.86
C ASN A 94 10.78 5.54 -0.58
N MET A 95 10.26 4.37 -0.95
CA MET A 95 9.57 4.17 -2.23
C MET A 95 8.22 4.92 -2.22
N ALA A 96 7.44 4.80 -1.15
CA ALA A 96 6.12 5.43 -1.04
C ALA A 96 6.18 6.97 -1.03
N THR A 97 7.20 7.58 -0.41
CA THR A 97 7.39 9.05 -0.43
C THR A 97 7.75 9.57 -1.82
N LYS A 98 8.44 8.77 -2.65
CA LYS A 98 8.71 9.11 -4.06
C LYS A 98 7.45 9.07 -4.92
N LEU A 99 6.49 8.19 -4.60
CA LEU A 99 5.20 8.14 -5.28
C LEU A 99 4.31 9.32 -4.89
N ILE A 100 4.17 9.59 -3.59
CA ILE A 100 3.31 10.66 -3.06
C ILE A 100 4.04 11.36 -1.91
N THR A 101 4.63 12.50 -2.20
CA THR A 101 5.41 13.30 -1.23
C THR A 101 4.55 13.90 -0.11
N LYS A 102 3.25 14.08 -0.34
CA LYS A 102 2.29 14.68 0.59
C LYS A 102 1.36 13.67 1.26
N SER A 103 1.74 12.39 1.33
CA SER A 103 0.92 11.36 1.98
C SER A 103 1.10 11.40 3.50
N TYR A 104 0.05 11.83 4.22
CA TYR A 104 0.03 11.81 5.68
C TYR A 104 0.29 10.41 6.24
N CYS A 105 -0.31 9.37 5.64
CA CYS A 105 -0.17 8.00 6.12
C CYS A 105 1.28 7.52 6.07
N VAL A 106 2.01 7.85 5.00
CA VAL A 106 3.41 7.47 4.83
C VAL A 106 4.29 8.18 5.85
N TRP A 107 4.13 9.50 6.02
CA TRP A 107 4.91 10.26 7.00
C TRP A 107 4.61 9.82 8.44
N HIS A 108 3.34 9.57 8.77
CA HIS A 108 2.94 9.06 10.08
C HIS A 108 3.52 7.68 10.36
N GLN A 109 3.55 6.79 9.37
CA GLN A 109 4.21 5.50 9.50
C GLN A 109 5.73 5.67 9.70
N ARG A 110 6.36 6.60 8.99
CA ARG A 110 7.80 6.88 9.15
C ARG A 110 8.15 7.40 10.54
N THR A 111 7.28 8.20 11.17
CA THR A 111 7.47 8.65 12.56
C THR A 111 7.36 7.49 13.56
N TRP A 112 6.57 6.46 13.22
CA TRP A 112 6.40 5.28 14.07
C TRP A 112 7.56 4.28 13.97
N VAL A 113 8.17 4.13 12.78
CA VAL A 113 9.33 3.26 12.54
C VAL A 113 10.59 3.83 13.16
#